data_AF-A0A0Q6TDA6-F1
#
_entry.id   AF-A0A0Q6TDA6-F1
#
_cell.length_a   1.000
_cell.length_b   1.000
_cell.length_c   1.000
_cell.angle_alpha   90.00
_cell.angle_beta   90.00
_cell.angle_gamma   90.00
#
_symmetry.space_group_name_H-M   'P 1'
#
loop_
_entity.id
_entity.type
_entity.pdbx_description
1 polymer ?
#
loop_
_entity_poly.entity_id
_entity_poly.type
_entity_poly.pdbx_seq_one_letter_code
_entity_poly.pdbx_strand_id
1 'polypeptide(L)'
;MLSDTEARQWLRLRQLRVQRARQALAQAQSEERQAVAAVEDREARIEQGRRLIVELAFHWGGAGSADMPRWVHQVQAHGEALGERLERDEYALLDERETLEQAQAEVQRRRAELARAQAREDAVDATLKDQRRQISQAREQQAELEAEDACRAVH
;
A
#
# COMPACT_ATOMS: atom_id res chain seq x y z
N MET A 1 -5.21 28.11 -27.96
CA MET A 1 -4.38 28.14 -26.75
C MET A 1 -5.33 28.07 -25.55
N LEU A 2 -5.00 27.28 -24.53
CA LEU A 2 -5.77 27.29 -23.27
C LEU A 2 -5.63 28.66 -22.63
N SER A 3 -6.72 29.20 -22.07
CA SER A 3 -6.64 30.41 -21.26
C SER A 3 -5.84 30.14 -19.98
N ASP A 4 -5.21 31.19 -19.45
CA ASP A 4 -4.34 31.08 -18.27
C ASP A 4 -5.10 30.57 -17.02
N THR A 5 -6.41 30.82 -16.97
CA THR A 5 -7.35 30.29 -15.96
C THR A 5 -7.63 28.79 -16.16
N GLU A 6 -7.89 28.34 -17.39
CA GLU A 6 -8.12 26.92 -17.70
C GLU A 6 -6.86 26.08 -17.43
N ALA A 7 -5.68 26.61 -17.76
CA ALA A 7 -4.38 26.01 -17.46
C ALA A 7 -4.19 25.77 -15.95
N ARG A 8 -4.49 26.78 -15.12
CA ARG A 8 -4.41 26.66 -13.64
C ARG A 8 -5.43 25.66 -13.10
N GLN A 9 -6.65 25.64 -13.65
CA GLN A 9 -7.67 24.67 -13.25
C GLN A 9 -7.24 23.23 -13.57
N TRP A 10 -6.66 23.01 -14.75
CA TRP A 10 -6.12 21.71 -15.14
C TRP A 10 -4.98 21.24 -14.23
N LEU A 11 -4.02 22.11 -13.93
CA LEU A 11 -2.93 21.79 -13.01
C LEU A 11 -3.47 21.45 -11.61
N ARG A 12 -4.43 22.23 -11.11
CA ARG A 12 -5.08 21.98 -9.82
C ARG A 12 -5.80 20.63 -9.77
N LEU A 13 -6.46 20.23 -10.85
CA LEU A 13 -7.08 18.90 -10.96
C LEU A 13 -6.04 17.77 -10.95
N ARG A 14 -4.87 17.97 -11.56
CA ARG A 14 -3.76 16.98 -11.51
C ARG A 14 -3.16 16.86 -10.11
N GLN A 15 -2.90 17.98 -9.46
CA GLN A 15 -2.43 18.03 -8.08
C GLN A 15 -3.38 17.29 -7.12
N LEU A 16 -4.70 17.50 -7.27
CA LEU A 16 -5.70 16.80 -6.46
C LEU A 16 -5.67 15.29 -6.69
N ARG A 17 -5.44 14.83 -7.93
CA ARG A 17 -5.30 13.40 -8.24
C ARG A 17 -4.04 12.80 -7.62
N VAL A 18 -2.92 13.53 -7.62
CA VAL A 18 -1.69 13.10 -6.92
C VAL A 18 -1.91 13.03 -5.42
N GLN A 19 -2.59 14.03 -4.83
CA GLN A 19 -2.91 14.01 -3.41
C GLN A 19 -3.79 12.80 -3.03
N ARG A 20 -4.83 12.50 -3.82
CA ARG A 20 -5.66 11.31 -3.61
C ARG A 20 -4.89 10.01 -3.76
N ALA A 21 -3.99 9.91 -4.74
CA ALA A 21 -3.14 8.74 -4.92
C ALA A 21 -2.17 8.53 -3.73
N ARG A 22 -1.64 9.62 -3.15
CA ARG A 22 -0.83 9.55 -1.92
C ARG A 22 -1.64 9.04 -0.72
N GLN A 23 -2.86 9.53 -0.55
CA GLN A 23 -3.76 9.07 0.52
C GLN A 23 -4.10 7.59 0.35
N ALA A 24 -4.43 7.15 -0.87
CA ALA A 24 -4.70 5.75 -1.16
C ALA A 24 -3.49 4.85 -0.92
N LEU A 25 -2.28 5.30 -1.26
CA LEU A 25 -1.05 4.57 -0.95
C LEU A 25 -0.82 4.47 0.57
N ALA A 26 -1.02 5.55 1.31
CA ALA A 26 -0.87 5.53 2.77
C ALA A 26 -1.86 4.56 3.44
N GLN A 27 -3.10 4.53 2.95
CA GLN A 27 -4.12 3.57 3.41
C GLN A 27 -3.69 2.13 3.12
N ALA A 28 -3.29 1.82 1.88
CA ALA A 28 -2.82 0.48 1.50
C ALA A 28 -1.61 0.02 2.33
N GLN A 29 -0.68 0.93 2.63
CA GLN A 29 0.47 0.64 3.51
C GLN A 29 0.07 0.39 4.98
N SER A 30 -1.03 1.00 5.44
CA SER A 30 -1.57 0.71 6.77
C SER A 30 -2.20 -0.68 6.81
N GLU A 31 -2.97 -1.04 5.78
CA GLU A 31 -3.59 -2.36 5.63
C GLU A 31 -2.53 -3.47 5.49
N GLU A 32 -1.47 -3.24 4.71
CA GLU A 32 -0.32 -4.16 4.63
C GLU A 32 0.31 -4.41 6.00
N ARG A 33 0.54 -3.36 6.80
CA ARG A 33 1.09 -3.52 8.17
C ARG A 33 0.16 -4.30 9.09
N GLN A 34 -1.16 -4.10 8.97
CA GLN A 34 -2.15 -4.85 9.75
C GLN A 34 -2.15 -6.32 9.35
N ALA A 35 -2.03 -6.64 8.06
CA ALA A 35 -1.94 -8.00 7.57
C ALA A 35 -0.64 -8.70 8.04
N VAL A 36 0.51 -7.99 8.03
CA VAL A 36 1.75 -8.51 8.61
C VAL A 36 1.58 -8.85 10.08
N ALA A 37 1.03 -7.92 10.87
CA ALA A 37 0.80 -8.15 12.30
C ALA A 37 -0.14 -9.33 12.57
N ALA A 38 -1.18 -9.52 11.75
CA ALA A 38 -2.09 -10.65 11.88
C ALA A 38 -1.37 -12.00 11.66
N VAL A 39 -0.53 -12.09 10.62
CA VAL A 39 0.29 -13.28 10.35
C VAL A 39 1.25 -13.56 11.51
N GLU A 40 1.96 -12.55 12.01
CA GLU A 40 2.89 -12.69 13.14
C GLU A 40 2.17 -13.17 14.41
N ASP A 41 1.02 -12.57 14.73
CA ASP A 41 0.19 -12.97 15.87
C ASP A 41 -0.27 -14.43 15.76
N ARG A 42 -0.65 -14.87 14.55
CA ARG A 42 -1.10 -16.24 14.32
C ARG A 42 0.03 -17.24 14.40
N GLU A 43 1.19 -16.93 13.82
CA GLU A 43 2.38 -17.78 13.93
C GLU A 43 2.79 -17.95 15.40
N ALA A 44 2.70 -16.88 16.21
CA ALA A 44 2.94 -16.96 17.65
C ALA A 44 1.94 -17.86 18.37
N ARG A 45 0.65 -17.81 18.01
CA ARG A 45 -0.40 -18.70 18.58
C ARG A 45 -0.19 -20.16 18.20
N ILE A 46 0.18 -20.44 16.95
CA ILE A 46 0.51 -21.80 16.48
C ILE A 46 1.70 -22.35 17.27
N GLU A 47 2.76 -21.56 17.42
CA GLU A 47 3.93 -21.95 18.18
C GLU A 47 3.61 -22.19 19.67
N GLN A 48 2.79 -21.33 20.28
CA GLN A 48 2.29 -21.56 21.64
C GLN A 48 1.46 -22.84 21.72
N GLY A 49 0.57 -23.09 20.74
CA GLY A 49 -0.23 -24.31 20.67
C GLY A 49 0.63 -25.57 20.60
N ARG A 50 1.68 -25.57 19.78
CA ARG A 50 2.66 -26.66 19.69
C ARG A 50 3.36 -26.92 21.03
N ARG A 51 3.78 -25.87 21.72
CA ARG A 51 4.40 -25.99 23.07
C ARG A 51 3.44 -26.61 24.08
N LEU A 52 2.18 -26.17 24.12
CA LEU A 52 1.18 -26.72 25.02
C LEU A 52 0.92 -28.21 24.77
N ILE A 53 0.92 -28.66 23.51
CA ILE A 53 0.79 -30.09 23.17
C ILE A 53 1.98 -30.89 23.71
N VAL A 54 3.20 -30.38 23.54
CA VAL A 54 4.42 -31.03 24.06
C VAL A 54 4.43 -31.06 25.58
N GLU A 55 4.06 -29.96 26.25
CA GLU A 55 3.96 -29.87 27.71
C GLU A 55 2.93 -30.85 28.27
N LEU A 56 1.76 -30.96 27.63
CA LEU A 56 0.73 -31.93 27.99
C LEU A 56 1.27 -33.37 27.91
N ALA A 57 1.96 -33.70 26.81
CA ALA A 57 2.56 -35.01 26.63
C ALA A 57 3.68 -35.30 27.65
N PHE A 58 4.52 -34.31 27.96
CA PHE A 58 5.60 -34.45 28.93
C PHE A 58 5.08 -34.64 30.36
N HIS A 59 4.11 -33.83 30.79
CA HIS A 59 3.59 -33.87 32.15
C HIS A 59 2.74 -35.11 32.45
N TRP A 60 2.04 -35.64 31.44
CA TRP A 60 1.05 -36.70 31.64
C TRP A 60 1.37 -38.01 30.90
N GLY A 61 2.51 -38.09 30.20
CA GLY A 61 2.96 -39.29 29.48
C GLY A 61 3.79 -40.29 30.30
N GLY A 62 3.98 -40.07 31.61
CA GLY A 62 4.77 -40.96 32.48
C GLY A 62 4.00 -42.22 32.92
N ALA A 63 4.72 -43.28 33.31
CA ALA A 63 4.14 -44.57 33.69
C ALA A 63 3.08 -44.51 34.81
N GLY A 64 3.15 -43.51 35.70
CA GLY A 64 2.19 -43.34 36.80
C GLY A 64 0.81 -42.81 36.40
N SER A 65 0.64 -42.23 35.20
CA SER A 65 -0.68 -41.79 34.70
C SER A 65 -1.41 -42.92 33.96
N ALA A 66 -0.68 -43.91 33.43
CA ALA A 66 -1.24 -45.06 32.71
C ALA A 66 -2.17 -45.92 33.57
N ASP A 67 -1.93 -45.96 34.88
CA ASP A 67 -2.73 -46.70 35.85
C ASP A 67 -4.00 -45.94 36.30
N MET A 68 -4.29 -44.76 35.72
CA MET A 68 -5.45 -43.92 36.05
C MET A 68 -6.35 -43.68 34.82
N PRO A 69 -7.24 -44.62 34.45
CA PRO A 69 -7.98 -44.59 33.18
C PRO A 69 -8.82 -43.33 32.93
N ARG A 70 -9.48 -42.80 33.98
CA ARG A 70 -10.25 -41.55 33.87
C ARG A 70 -9.36 -40.36 33.53
N TRP A 71 -8.13 -40.34 34.02
CA TRP A 71 -7.14 -39.29 33.78
C TRP A 71 -6.57 -39.38 32.37
N VAL A 72 -6.30 -40.60 31.90
CA VAL A 72 -5.87 -40.85 30.51
C VAL A 72 -6.90 -40.30 29.52
N HIS A 73 -8.19 -40.60 29.70
CA HIS A 73 -9.24 -40.08 28.81
C HIS A 73 -9.35 -38.55 28.83
N GLN A 74 -9.17 -37.92 30.00
CA GLN A 74 -9.23 -36.46 30.09
C GLN A 74 -8.03 -35.78 29.40
N VAL A 75 -6.84 -36.35 29.55
CA VAL A 75 -5.62 -35.86 28.87
C VAL A 75 -5.73 -36.06 27.35
N GLN A 76 -6.24 -37.20 26.89
CA GLN A 76 -6.51 -37.45 25.48
C GLN A 76 -7.48 -36.42 24.89
N ALA A 77 -8.63 -36.22 25.53
CA ALA A 77 -9.62 -35.24 25.08
C ALA A 77 -9.05 -33.81 25.06
N HIS A 78 -8.20 -33.45 26.03
CA HIS A 78 -7.54 -32.15 26.03
C HIS A 78 -6.50 -32.03 24.91
N GLY A 79 -5.75 -33.11 24.62
CA GLY A 79 -4.82 -33.17 23.51
C GLY A 79 -5.52 -33.05 22.15
N GLU A 80 -6.64 -33.74 21.97
CA GLU A 80 -7.50 -33.62 20.78
C GLU A 80 -8.01 -32.19 20.61
N ALA A 81 -8.53 -31.57 21.67
CA ALA A 81 -9.00 -30.18 21.61
C ALA A 81 -7.88 -29.18 21.27
N LEU A 82 -6.66 -29.39 21.79
CA LEU A 82 -5.49 -28.59 21.42
C LEU A 82 -5.09 -28.83 19.96
N GLY A 83 -5.15 -30.07 19.49
CA GLY A 83 -4.89 -30.46 18.11
C GLY A 83 -5.86 -29.81 17.13
N GLU A 84 -7.17 -29.88 17.40
CA GLU A 84 -8.19 -29.22 16.58
C GLU A 84 -8.00 -27.70 16.53
N ARG A 85 -7.65 -27.08 17.67
CA ARG A 85 -7.38 -25.64 17.69
C ARG A 85 -6.16 -25.29 16.86
N LEU A 86 -5.08 -26.07 16.99
CA LEU A 86 -3.86 -25.87 16.20
C LEU A 86 -4.15 -25.98 14.70
N GLU A 87 -4.91 -27.00 14.29
CA GLU A 87 -5.31 -27.18 12.89
C GLU A 87 -6.11 -25.99 12.38
N ARG A 88 -7.09 -25.49 13.16
CA ARG A 88 -7.85 -24.28 12.80
C ARG A 88 -6.95 -23.04 12.69
N ASP A 89 -5.98 -22.89 13.59
CA ASP A 89 -5.03 -21.79 13.54
C ASP A 89 -4.12 -21.90 12.30
N GLU A 90 -3.70 -23.10 11.92
CA GLU A 90 -2.91 -23.36 10.70
C GLU A 90 -3.71 -23.04 9.42
N TYR A 91 -5.00 -23.38 9.38
CA TYR A 91 -5.86 -22.96 8.28
C TYR A 91 -6.05 -21.44 8.23
N ALA A 92 -6.33 -20.80 9.37
CA ALA A 92 -6.46 -19.34 9.44
C ALA A 92 -5.17 -18.62 9.02
N LEU A 93 -3.99 -19.20 9.30
CA LEU A 93 -2.71 -18.65 8.85
C LEU A 93 -2.61 -18.62 7.32
N LEU A 94 -3.17 -19.61 6.62
CA LEU A 94 -3.19 -19.60 5.15
C LEU A 94 -4.02 -18.43 4.61
N ASP A 95 -5.21 -18.20 5.18
CA ASP A 95 -6.09 -17.08 4.81
C ASP A 95 -5.42 -15.72 5.11
N GLU A 96 -4.75 -15.60 6.25
CA GLU A 96 -4.02 -14.38 6.64
C GLU A 96 -2.82 -14.12 5.72
N ARG A 97 -2.10 -15.17 5.29
CA ARG A 97 -1.01 -15.06 4.31
C ARG A 97 -1.50 -14.65 2.93
N GLU A 98 -2.64 -15.20 2.48
CA GLU A 98 -3.27 -14.76 1.23
C GLU A 98 -3.69 -13.29 1.33
N THR A 99 -4.28 -12.88 2.45
CA THR A 99 -4.64 -11.48 2.71
C THR A 99 -3.41 -10.56 2.67
N LEU A 100 -2.28 -11.00 3.25
CA LEU A 100 -1.02 -10.27 3.20
C LEU A 100 -0.49 -10.14 1.76
N GLU A 101 -0.52 -11.20 0.97
CA GLU A 101 -0.12 -11.16 -0.44
C GLU A 101 -0.97 -10.16 -1.24
N GLN A 102 -2.29 -10.19 -1.04
CA GLN A 102 -3.22 -9.24 -1.67
C GLN A 102 -2.92 -7.79 -1.25
N ALA A 103 -2.65 -7.54 0.03
CA ALA A 103 -2.30 -6.22 0.54
C ALA A 103 -0.97 -5.70 -0.02
N GLN A 104 0.04 -6.56 -0.13
CA GLN A 104 1.33 -6.23 -0.76
C GLN A 104 1.16 -5.89 -2.25
N ALA A 105 0.39 -6.69 -2.98
CA ALA A 105 0.06 -6.42 -4.37
C ALA A 105 -0.67 -5.07 -4.52
N GLU A 106 -1.58 -4.76 -3.60
CA GLU A 106 -2.29 -3.49 -3.56
C GLU A 106 -1.34 -2.31 -3.37
N VAL A 107 -0.39 -2.41 -2.44
CA VAL A 107 0.63 -1.38 -2.24
C VAL A 107 1.44 -1.14 -3.52
N GLN A 108 1.85 -2.20 -4.22
CA GLN A 108 2.57 -2.02 -5.50
C GLN A 108 1.68 -1.35 -6.56
N ARG A 109 0.40 -1.74 -6.65
CA ARG A 109 -0.57 -1.11 -7.55
C ARG A 109 -0.71 0.38 -7.25
N ARG A 110 -0.84 0.77 -5.98
CA ARG A 110 -0.95 2.17 -5.55
C ARG A 110 0.32 2.97 -5.79
N ARG A 111 1.50 2.38 -5.59
CA ARG A 111 2.77 3.01 -5.97
C ARG A 111 2.82 3.33 -7.46
N ALA A 112 2.44 2.38 -8.30
CA ALA A 112 2.38 2.59 -9.76
C ALA A 112 1.33 3.62 -10.17
N GLU A 113 0.17 3.68 -9.49
CA GLU A 113 -0.83 4.73 -9.70
C GLU A 113 -0.31 6.12 -9.33
N LEU A 114 0.37 6.24 -8.19
CA LEU A 114 0.98 7.50 -7.76
C LEU A 114 2.03 7.98 -8.76
N ALA A 115 2.93 7.10 -9.20
CA ALA A 115 3.95 7.43 -10.20
C ALA A 115 3.32 7.92 -11.52
N ARG A 116 2.26 7.23 -11.98
CA ARG A 116 1.50 7.65 -13.19
C ARG A 116 0.80 8.99 -12.98
N ALA A 117 0.27 9.27 -11.80
CA ALA A 117 -0.38 10.54 -11.49
C ALA A 117 0.63 11.69 -11.47
N GLN A 118 1.81 11.48 -10.88
CA GLN A 118 2.91 12.45 -10.84
C GLN A 118 3.44 12.75 -12.24
N ALA A 119 3.76 11.72 -13.03
CA ALA A 119 4.22 11.92 -14.41
C ALA A 119 3.23 12.74 -15.26
N ARG A 120 1.91 12.57 -15.02
CA ARG A 120 0.86 13.36 -15.69
C ARG A 120 0.75 14.79 -15.17
N GLU A 121 1.05 15.03 -13.90
CA GLU A 121 1.15 16.39 -13.34
C GLU A 121 2.36 17.11 -13.94
N ASP A 122 3.53 16.47 -13.91
CA ASP A 122 4.80 17.02 -14.41
C ASP A 122 4.72 17.35 -15.91
N ALA A 123 4.12 16.45 -16.71
CA ALA A 123 3.90 16.71 -18.13
C ALA A 123 3.00 17.94 -18.38
N VAL A 124 1.94 18.12 -17.57
CA VAL A 124 1.08 19.30 -17.69
C VAL A 124 1.83 20.55 -17.28
N ASP A 125 2.54 20.54 -16.16
CA ASP A 125 3.34 21.68 -15.71
C ASP A 125 4.41 22.09 -16.74
N ALA A 126 5.10 21.10 -17.34
CA ALA A 126 6.06 21.32 -18.42
C ALA A 126 5.39 22.00 -19.64
N THR A 127 4.26 21.47 -20.12
CA THR A 127 3.55 22.08 -21.26
C THR A 127 3.11 23.51 -20.99
N LEU A 128 2.70 23.83 -19.75
CA LEU A 128 2.31 25.19 -19.37
C LEU A 128 3.51 26.14 -19.31
N LYS A 129 4.66 25.67 -18.82
CA LYS A 129 5.92 26.44 -18.85
C LYS A 129 6.36 26.73 -20.28
N ASP A 130 6.29 25.75 -21.17
CA ASP A 130 6.65 25.91 -22.58
C ASP A 130 5.73 26.91 -23.29
N GLN A 131 4.42 26.84 -23.06
CA GLN A 131 3.47 27.80 -23.63
C GLN A 131 3.76 29.23 -23.17
N ARG A 132 4.06 29.44 -21.88
CA ARG A 132 4.43 30.77 -21.36
C ARG A 132 5.70 31.30 -22.00
N ARG A 133 6.70 30.43 -22.19
CA ARG A 133 7.95 30.79 -22.87
C ARG A 133 7.70 31.21 -24.31
N GLN A 134 6.90 30.45 -25.05
CA GLN A 134 6.53 30.79 -26.44
C GLN A 134 5.79 32.13 -26.53
N ILE A 135 4.87 32.41 -25.60
CA ILE A 135 4.15 33.70 -25.56
C ILE A 135 5.12 34.86 -25.25
N SER A 136 6.07 34.68 -24.33
CA SER A 136 7.10 35.69 -24.05
C SER A 136 7.93 36.00 -25.29
N GLN A 137 8.44 34.95 -25.95
CA GLN A 137 9.27 35.06 -27.15
C GLN A 137 8.51 35.73 -28.31
N ALA A 138 7.24 35.39 -28.51
CA ALA A 138 6.42 36.03 -29.54
C ALA A 138 6.21 37.52 -29.26
N ARG A 139 6.03 37.92 -27.99
CA ARG A 139 5.90 39.33 -27.60
C ARG A 139 7.21 40.10 -27.78
N GLU A 140 8.34 39.49 -27.43
CA GLU A 140 9.67 40.06 -27.65
C GLU A 140 9.92 40.30 -29.15
N GLN A 141 9.68 39.29 -29.99
CA GLN A 141 9.80 39.41 -31.45
C GLN A 141 8.88 40.47 -32.03
N GLN A 142 7.65 40.57 -31.55
CA GLN A 142 6.71 41.58 -32.02
C GLN A 142 7.16 43.00 -31.61
N ALA A 143 7.68 43.18 -30.38
CA ALA A 143 8.23 44.45 -29.94
C ALA A 143 9.48 44.86 -30.72
N GLU A 144 10.33 43.90 -31.10
CA GLU A 144 11.49 44.14 -31.98
C GLU A 144 11.05 44.64 -33.36
N LEU A 145 10.08 43.98 -33.99
CA LEU A 145 9.53 44.39 -35.28
C LEU A 145 8.88 45.78 -35.22
N GLU A 146 8.08 46.05 -34.19
CA GLU A 146 7.45 47.37 -33.97
C GLU A 146 8.50 48.49 -33.78
N ALA A 147 9.61 48.19 -33.08
CA ALA A 147 10.72 49.13 -32.91
C ALA A 147 11.48 49.38 -34.22
N GLU A 148 11.71 48.34 -35.04
CA GLU A 148 12.33 48.47 -36.36
C GLU A 148 11.47 49.30 -37.31
N ASP A 149 10.15 49.07 -37.34
CA ASP A 149 9.21 49.82 -38.16
C ASP A 149 9.12 51.29 -37.73
N ALA A 150 9.13 51.56 -36.42
CA ALA A 150 9.19 52.92 -35.88
C ALA A 150 10.47 53.66 -36.29
N CYS A 151 11.62 52.98 -36.25
CA CYS A 151 12.89 53.54 -36.74
C CYS A 151 12.87 53.82 -38.26
N ARG A 152 12.22 52.96 -39.06
CA ARG A 152 12.08 53.17 -40.51
C ARG A 152 11.16 54.34 -40.86
N ALA A 153 10.11 54.58 -40.09
CA ALA A 153 9.16 55.67 -40.34
C ALA A 153 9.72 57.08 -40.07
N VAL A 154 10.85 57.17 -39.35
CA VAL A 154 11.52 58.43 -38.98
C VAL A 154 12.62 58.83 -39.97
N HIS A 155 13.03 57.92 -40.87
CA HIS A 155 14.03 58.15 -41.92
C HIS A 155 13.39 58.40 -43.29
#